data_AF-A0AAV2QVR8-F1
#
_entry.id   AF-A0AAV2QVR8-F1
#
_cell.length_a   1.000
_cell.length_b   1.000
_cell.length_c   1.000
_cell.angle_alpha   90.00
_cell.angle_beta   90.00
_cell.angle_gamma   90.00
#
_symmetry.space_group_name_H-M   'P 1'
#
loop_
_entity.id
_entity.type
_entity.pdbx_description
1 polymer ?
#
loop_
_entity_poly.entity_id
_entity_poly.type
_entity_poly.pdbx_seq_one_letter_code
_entity_poly.pdbx_strand_id
1 'polypeptide(L)'
;MVESVQDRKAEVRKRLEEEAAAAKKKKKGFMTPERKKKLRMLLRKKAAEELKREQEMKAEERRKVINERCGQPMNLEGANEDKLRDIIKQYHERLFLCESQKWDLEYEVRRADYEINELFGKVNDLRGKFIKPTLKKVARFENKFAKLQKTAVEFNFKNQLKSAKEAAAAAAPPGGDPAAAPAGGPPPEVQVDAPPPPEVKVEEAAPPPEVNVEEAAPPPEVQVEEAPPPPEVNVEEVPAS
;
A
#
# COMPACT_ATOMS: atom_id res chain seq x y z
N MET A 1 36.38 -9.35 25.79
CA MET A 1 35.64 -8.08 25.70
C MET A 1 34.43 -8.30 24.81
N VAL A 2 33.30 -8.67 25.39
CA VAL A 2 32.02 -8.70 24.67
C VAL A 2 31.32 -7.43 25.12
N GLU A 3 31.32 -6.39 24.30
CA GLU A 3 30.45 -5.22 24.51
C GLU A 3 29.03 -5.74 24.77
N SER A 4 28.42 -5.29 25.85
CA SER A 4 27.10 -5.78 26.20
C SER A 4 26.11 -5.37 25.10
N VAL A 5 25.08 -6.19 24.86
CA VAL A 5 24.01 -5.85 23.91
C VAL A 5 23.37 -4.50 24.27
N GLN A 6 23.44 -4.08 25.55
CA GLN A 6 23.00 -2.79 26.02
C GLN A 6 23.89 -1.64 25.54
N ASP A 7 25.22 -1.82 25.51
CA ASP A 7 26.17 -0.83 25.00
C ASP A 7 25.96 -0.58 23.50
N ARG A 8 25.78 -1.67 22.72
CA ARG A 8 25.48 -1.57 21.28
C ARG A 8 24.14 -0.88 21.01
N LYS A 9 23.12 -1.18 21.81
CA LYS A 9 21.81 -0.50 21.74
C LYS A 9 21.93 1.00 22.07
N ALA A 10 22.70 1.34 23.11
CA ALA A 10 22.93 2.72 23.50
C ALA A 10 23.71 3.50 22.44
N GLU A 11 24.71 2.89 21.83
CA GLU A 11 25.49 3.49 20.75
C GLU A 11 24.65 3.72 19.49
N VAL A 12 23.87 2.73 19.04
CA VAL A 12 22.96 2.86 17.89
C VAL A 12 21.92 3.95 18.15
N ARG A 13 21.36 4.00 19.36
CA ARG A 13 20.40 5.04 19.75
C ARG A 13 21.02 6.42 19.78
N LYS A 14 22.22 6.57 20.36
CA LYS A 14 22.97 7.82 20.40
C LYS A 14 23.30 8.31 18.99
N ARG A 15 23.74 7.42 18.10
CA ARG A 15 23.99 7.73 16.69
C ARG A 15 22.73 8.21 15.96
N LEU A 16 21.59 7.55 16.17
CA LEU A 16 20.31 7.97 15.57
C LEU A 16 19.82 9.32 16.12
N GLU A 17 20.01 9.57 17.41
CA GLU A 17 19.65 10.84 18.05
C GLU A 17 20.56 11.98 17.60
N GLU A 18 21.87 11.73 17.48
CA GLU A 18 22.85 12.66 16.93
C GLU A 18 22.59 12.97 15.46
N GLU A 19 22.20 11.99 14.65
CA GLU A 19 21.84 12.18 13.25
C GLU A 19 20.54 12.98 13.11
N ALA A 20 19.53 12.70 13.95
CA ALA A 20 18.29 13.48 14.04
C ALA A 20 18.55 14.93 14.52
N ALA A 21 19.47 15.13 15.46
CA ALA A 21 19.88 16.45 15.95
C ALA A 21 20.73 17.21 14.91
N ALA A 22 21.62 16.53 14.19
CA ALA A 22 22.40 17.09 13.10
C ALA A 22 21.52 17.51 11.92
N ALA A 23 20.48 16.73 11.61
CA ALA A 23 19.46 17.09 10.62
C ALA A 23 18.65 18.34 11.02
N LYS A 24 18.49 18.62 12.32
CA LYS A 24 17.89 19.87 12.83
C LYS A 24 18.85 21.06 12.76
N LYS A 25 20.15 20.86 12.97
CA LYS A 25 21.18 21.93 12.97
C LYS A 25 21.68 22.33 11.57
N LYS A 26 21.60 21.47 10.56
CA LYS A 26 22.01 21.77 9.16
C LYS A 26 20.94 22.50 8.32
N LYS A 27 20.33 23.57 8.84
CA LYS A 27 19.53 24.49 8.01
C LYS A 27 20.33 25.75 7.69
N LYS A 28 21.31 25.62 6.80
CA LYS A 28 21.93 26.75 6.10
C LYS A 28 21.89 26.50 4.59
N GLY A 29 20.86 27.06 3.94
CA GLY A 29 21.02 27.79 2.68
C GLY A 29 21.10 27.11 1.31
N PHE A 30 20.81 25.83 1.09
CA PHE A 30 20.94 25.26 -0.29
C PHE A 30 19.69 25.33 -1.19
N MET A 31 18.48 25.60 -0.67
CA MET A 31 17.26 25.74 -1.49
C MET A 31 16.19 26.56 -0.79
N THR A 32 15.36 27.26 -1.57
CA THR A 32 14.09 27.81 -1.05
C THR A 32 13.17 26.67 -0.57
N PRO A 33 12.41 26.86 0.52
CA PRO A 33 11.50 25.84 1.04
C PRO A 33 10.49 25.32 -0.01
N GLU A 34 10.02 26.21 -0.88
CA GLU A 34 9.09 25.90 -1.97
C GLU A 34 9.72 24.96 -3.01
N ARG A 35 10.95 25.27 -3.45
CA ARG A 35 11.67 24.42 -4.42
C ARG A 35 11.96 23.04 -3.83
N LYS A 36 12.30 22.95 -2.54
CA LYS A 36 12.48 21.66 -1.83
C LYS A 36 11.17 20.86 -1.73
N LYS A 37 10.04 21.51 -1.50
CA LYS A 37 8.71 20.88 -1.49
C LYS A 37 8.36 20.34 -2.89
N LYS A 38 8.58 21.14 -3.93
CA LYS A 38 8.34 20.74 -5.34
C LYS A 38 9.23 19.56 -5.73
N LEU A 39 10.51 19.57 -5.37
CA LEU A 39 11.43 18.47 -5.66
C LEU A 39 11.01 17.16 -4.97
N ARG A 40 10.62 17.20 -3.68
CA ARG A 40 10.11 16.01 -2.98
C ARG A 40 8.83 15.46 -3.61
N MET A 41 7.96 16.33 -4.11
CA MET A 41 6.76 15.92 -4.84
C MET A 41 7.12 15.22 -6.14
N LEU A 42 8.03 15.80 -6.93
CA LEU A 42 8.51 15.20 -8.19
C LEU A 42 9.21 13.86 -7.96
N LEU A 43 10.03 13.73 -6.92
CA LEU A 43 10.69 12.47 -6.57
C LEU A 43 9.68 11.38 -6.21
N ARG A 44 8.66 11.68 -5.40
CA ARG A 44 7.60 10.71 -5.08
C ARG A 44 6.75 10.36 -6.31
N LYS A 45 6.46 11.33 -7.17
CA LYS A 45 5.71 11.10 -8.41
C LYS A 45 6.49 10.18 -9.33
N LYS A 46 7.79 10.43 -9.52
CA LYS A 46 8.68 9.57 -10.30
C LYS A 46 8.79 8.17 -9.69
N ALA A 47 8.99 8.07 -8.37
CA ALA A 47 9.04 6.77 -7.69
C ALA A 47 7.73 5.97 -7.82
N ALA A 48 6.57 6.64 -7.75
CA ALA A 48 5.27 5.98 -7.94
C ALA A 48 5.06 5.52 -9.39
N GLU A 49 5.48 6.34 -10.36
CA GLU A 49 5.44 5.97 -11.78
C GLU A 49 6.37 4.80 -12.10
N GLU A 50 7.59 4.82 -11.57
CA GLU A 50 8.59 3.77 -11.74
C GLU A 50 8.15 2.47 -11.07
N LEU A 51 7.58 2.53 -9.86
CA LEU A 51 7.00 1.37 -9.18
C LEU A 51 5.86 0.75 -10.00
N LYS A 52 4.99 1.57 -10.59
CA LYS A 52 3.91 1.09 -11.45
C LYS A 52 4.46 0.44 -12.72
N ARG A 53 5.45 1.07 -13.35
CA ARG A 53 6.11 0.54 -14.55
C ARG A 53 6.79 -0.80 -14.27
N GLU A 54 7.48 -0.94 -13.14
CA GLU A 54 8.12 -2.18 -12.73
C GLU A 54 7.08 -3.30 -12.49
N GLN A 55 5.95 -2.97 -11.85
CA GLN A 55 4.84 -3.92 -11.67
C GLN A 55 4.27 -4.41 -13.01
N GLU A 56 4.05 -3.50 -13.96
CA GLU A 56 3.57 -3.84 -15.30
C GLU A 56 4.57 -4.72 -16.05
N MET A 57 5.86 -4.36 -16.04
CA MET A 57 6.93 -5.15 -16.65
C MET A 57 7.03 -6.55 -16.03
N LYS A 58 6.99 -6.65 -14.70
CA LYS A 58 7.05 -7.92 -13.98
C LYS A 58 5.81 -8.79 -14.26
N ALA A 59 4.64 -8.19 -14.41
CA ALA A 59 3.41 -8.90 -14.77
C ALA A 59 3.46 -9.42 -16.22
N GLU A 60 3.99 -8.64 -17.15
CA GLU A 60 4.17 -9.04 -18.54
C GLU A 60 5.24 -10.14 -18.67
N GLU A 61 6.37 -9.99 -18.00
CA GLU A 61 7.41 -11.02 -17.94
C GLU A 61 6.87 -12.31 -17.31
N ARG A 62 6.11 -12.22 -16.22
CA ARG A 62 5.42 -13.39 -15.63
C ARG A 62 4.51 -14.06 -16.65
N ARG A 63 3.75 -13.29 -17.43
CA ARG A 63 2.87 -13.84 -18.48
C ARG A 63 3.68 -14.52 -19.58
N LYS A 64 4.78 -13.91 -20.01
CA LYS A 64 5.69 -14.47 -21.01
C LYS A 64 6.28 -15.81 -20.54
N VAL A 65 6.82 -15.86 -19.33
CA VAL A 65 7.40 -17.07 -18.73
C VAL A 65 6.35 -18.17 -18.56
N ILE A 66 5.12 -17.84 -18.15
CA ILE A 66 4.04 -18.83 -18.06
C ILE A 66 3.73 -19.42 -19.43
N ASN A 67 3.64 -18.60 -20.48
CA ASN A 67 3.37 -19.08 -21.82
C ASN A 67 4.50 -19.98 -22.35
N GLU A 68 5.76 -19.60 -22.11
CA GLU A 68 6.94 -20.40 -22.47
C GLU A 68 6.98 -21.72 -21.70
N ARG A 69 6.74 -21.70 -20.38
CA ARG A 69 6.81 -22.88 -19.52
C ARG A 69 5.64 -23.84 -19.72
N CYS A 70 4.43 -23.33 -19.91
CA CYS A 70 3.23 -24.15 -20.09
C CYS A 70 3.14 -24.69 -21.53
N GLY A 71 3.57 -23.91 -22.52
CA GLY A 71 3.49 -24.27 -23.93
C GLY A 71 2.05 -24.32 -24.46
N GLN A 72 1.86 -25.00 -25.58
CA GLN A 72 0.54 -25.24 -26.15
C GLN A 72 -0.12 -26.48 -25.55
N PRO A 73 -1.45 -26.52 -25.44
CA PRO A 73 -2.16 -27.75 -25.06
C PRO A 73 -1.88 -28.86 -26.08
N MET A 74 -1.78 -30.11 -25.60
CA MET A 74 -1.64 -31.25 -26.50
C MET A 74 -2.86 -31.37 -27.40
N ASN A 75 -2.63 -31.73 -28.66
CA ASN A 75 -3.72 -31.93 -29.61
C ASN A 75 -4.46 -33.23 -29.29
N LEU A 76 -5.77 -33.11 -29.03
CA LEU A 76 -6.66 -34.24 -28.74
C LEU A 76 -7.48 -34.65 -29.97
N GLU A 77 -7.47 -33.85 -31.03
CA GLU A 77 -8.27 -34.09 -32.23
C GLU A 77 -7.68 -35.25 -33.04
N GLY A 78 -8.49 -36.29 -33.27
CA GLY A 78 -8.06 -37.49 -33.99
C GLY A 78 -7.12 -38.42 -33.21
N ALA A 79 -6.97 -38.24 -31.89
CA ALA A 79 -6.17 -39.14 -31.06
C ALA A 79 -6.89 -40.49 -30.85
N ASN A 80 -6.17 -41.59 -31.06
CA ASN A 80 -6.63 -42.94 -30.70
C ASN A 80 -6.56 -43.16 -29.18
N GLU A 81 -7.26 -44.16 -28.66
CA GLU A 81 -7.32 -44.48 -27.23
C GLU A 81 -5.92 -44.64 -26.59
N ASP A 82 -5.01 -45.34 -27.26
CA ASP A 82 -3.63 -45.51 -26.77
C ASP A 82 -2.89 -44.17 -26.66
N LYS A 83 -3.05 -43.30 -27.66
CA LYS A 83 -2.45 -41.96 -27.64
C LYS A 83 -3.03 -41.11 -26.51
N LEU A 84 -4.34 -41.20 -26.26
CA LEU A 84 -4.97 -40.51 -25.14
C LEU A 84 -4.42 -40.99 -23.79
N ARG A 85 -4.23 -42.29 -23.62
CA ARG A 85 -3.63 -42.87 -22.41
C ARG A 85 -2.20 -42.37 -22.19
N ASP A 86 -1.41 -42.27 -23.25
CA ASP A 86 -0.03 -41.75 -23.16
C ASP A 86 0.01 -40.25 -22.85
N ILE A 87 -0.88 -39.46 -23.44
CA ILE A 87 -1.02 -38.02 -23.13
C ILE A 87 -1.35 -37.83 -21.64
N ILE A 88 -2.27 -38.62 -21.09
CA ILE A 88 -2.65 -38.56 -19.67
C ILE A 88 -1.43 -38.86 -18.78
N LYS A 89 -0.65 -39.90 -19.09
CA LYS A 89 0.56 -40.26 -18.33
C LYS A 89 1.59 -39.13 -18.34
N GLN A 90 1.84 -38.53 -19.51
CA GLN A 90 2.79 -37.42 -19.65
C GLN A 90 2.35 -36.18 -18.85
N TYR A 91 1.06 -35.83 -18.88
CA TYR A 91 0.54 -34.73 -18.06
C TYR A 91 0.65 -35.03 -16.57
N HIS A 92 0.38 -36.27 -16.16
CA HIS A 92 0.51 -36.68 -14.76
C HIS A 92 1.96 -36.58 -14.27
N GLU A 93 2.92 -37.09 -15.05
CA GLU A 93 4.36 -37.00 -14.72
C GLU A 93 4.82 -35.54 -14.63
N ARG A 94 4.40 -34.69 -15.58
CA ARG A 94 4.71 -33.27 -15.56
C ARG A 94 4.11 -32.56 -14.35
N LEU A 95 2.87 -32.91 -13.98
CA LEU A 95 2.21 -32.35 -12.80
C LEU A 95 2.95 -32.73 -11.51
N PHE A 96 3.35 -34.00 -11.38
CA PHE A 96 4.14 -34.47 -10.25
C PHE A 96 5.46 -33.70 -10.11
N LEU A 97 6.21 -33.53 -11.21
CA LEU A 97 7.47 -32.78 -11.20
C LEU A 97 7.24 -31.29 -10.86
N CYS A 98 6.22 -30.66 -11.42
CA CYS A 98 5.87 -29.28 -11.12
C CYS A 98 5.52 -29.08 -9.64
N GLU A 99 4.78 -30.02 -9.03
CA GLU A 99 4.43 -29.94 -7.61
C GLU A 99 5.67 -30.11 -6.72
N SER A 100 6.57 -31.04 -7.05
CA SER A 100 7.86 -31.18 -6.34
C SER A 100 8.67 -29.89 -6.39
N GLN A 101 8.84 -29.30 -7.58
CA GLN A 101 9.59 -28.04 -7.75
C GLN A 101 8.92 -26.87 -7.02
N LYS A 102 7.59 -26.82 -7.02
CA LYS A 102 6.82 -25.81 -6.29
C LYS A 102 7.08 -25.93 -4.79
N TRP A 103 7.07 -27.14 -4.24
CA TRP A 103 7.35 -27.37 -2.82
C TRP A 103 8.73 -26.83 -2.41
N ASP A 104 9.77 -27.13 -3.18
CA ASP A 104 11.12 -26.65 -2.91
C ASP A 104 11.19 -25.12 -2.92
N LEU A 105 10.58 -24.48 -3.93
CA LEU A 105 10.50 -23.02 -4.03
C LEU A 105 9.72 -22.39 -2.87
N GLU A 106 8.59 -22.97 -2.49
CA GLU A 106 7.79 -22.48 -1.36
C GLU A 106 8.54 -22.62 -0.04
N TYR A 107 9.30 -23.70 0.14
CA TYR A 107 10.15 -23.89 1.30
C TYR A 107 11.27 -22.83 1.37
N GLU A 108 11.93 -22.56 0.25
CA GLU A 108 12.96 -21.52 0.18
C GLU A 108 12.40 -20.12 0.50
N VAL A 109 11.24 -19.77 -0.06
CA VAL A 109 10.55 -18.51 0.24
C VAL A 109 10.21 -18.43 1.73
N ARG A 110 9.65 -19.50 2.32
CA ARG A 110 9.31 -19.54 3.75
C ARG A 110 10.55 -19.37 4.64
N ARG A 111 11.68 -19.98 4.26
CA ARG A 111 12.95 -19.81 4.97
C ARG A 111 13.46 -18.37 4.89
N ALA A 112 13.39 -17.77 3.70
CA ALA A 112 13.77 -16.37 3.50
C ALA A 112 12.87 -15.41 4.30
N ASP A 113 11.55 -15.65 4.33
CA ASP A 113 10.60 -14.87 5.12
C ASP A 113 10.90 -14.96 6.62
N TYR A 114 11.24 -16.16 7.11
CA TYR A 114 11.66 -16.35 8.50
C TYR A 114 12.93 -15.56 8.81
N GLU A 115 13.95 -15.64 7.96
CA GLU A 115 15.20 -14.92 8.12
C GLU A 115 14.98 -13.40 8.09
N ILE A 116 14.14 -12.90 7.16
CA ILE A 116 13.76 -11.48 7.10
C ILE A 116 13.08 -11.06 8.41
N ASN A 117 12.15 -11.85 8.93
CA ASN A 117 11.45 -11.54 10.18
C ASN A 117 12.39 -11.54 11.38
N GLU A 118 13.32 -12.50 11.44
CA GLU A 118 14.33 -12.58 12.49
C GLU A 118 15.27 -11.37 12.44
N LEU A 119 15.79 -11.02 11.26
CA LEU A 119 16.63 -9.85 11.05
C LEU A 119 15.87 -8.54 11.34
N PHE A 120 14.60 -8.46 10.92
CA PHE A 120 13.73 -7.32 11.20
C PHE A 120 13.51 -7.14 12.71
N GLY A 121 13.31 -8.23 13.44
CA GLY A 121 13.27 -8.26 14.90
C GLY A 121 14.56 -7.73 15.53
N LYS A 122 15.71 -8.28 15.13
CA LYS A 122 17.04 -7.86 15.62
C LYS A 122 17.30 -6.37 15.37
N VAL A 123 17.00 -5.88 14.16
CA VAL A 123 17.17 -4.45 13.80
C VAL A 123 16.26 -3.56 14.65
N ASN A 124 15.01 -3.96 14.89
CA ASN A 124 14.10 -3.18 15.71
C ASN A 124 14.53 -3.16 17.19
N ASP A 125 15.03 -4.28 17.72
CA ASP A 125 15.54 -4.35 19.09
C ASP A 125 16.80 -3.49 19.28
N LEU A 126 17.65 -3.38 18.25
CA LEU A 126 18.82 -2.50 18.24
C LEU A 126 18.45 -1.02 18.09
N ARG A 127 17.48 -0.72 17.23
CA ARG A 127 16.95 0.65 17.02
C ARG A 127 16.15 1.16 18.24
N GLY A 128 15.81 0.26 19.15
CA GLY A 128 14.95 0.50 20.31
C GLY A 128 13.50 0.22 19.95
N LYS A 129 12.84 -0.60 20.76
CA LYS A 129 11.40 -0.87 20.68
C LYS A 129 10.68 0.47 20.75
N PHE A 130 10.17 0.91 19.60
CA PHE A 130 9.30 2.09 19.47
C PHE A 130 9.97 3.41 19.90
N ILE A 131 10.65 4.10 18.97
CA ILE A 131 10.72 5.58 19.03
C ILE A 131 9.26 6.04 18.95
N LYS A 132 8.60 6.16 20.10
CA LYS A 132 7.17 6.47 20.22
C LYS A 132 6.89 7.67 19.33
N PRO A 133 6.22 7.49 18.17
CA PRO A 133 5.81 8.62 17.37
C PRO A 133 4.98 9.48 18.31
N THR A 134 5.37 10.73 18.52
CA THR A 134 4.67 11.61 19.45
C THR A 134 3.22 11.68 19.00
N LEU A 135 2.33 10.99 19.71
CA LEU A 135 0.93 10.87 19.34
C LEU A 135 0.33 12.27 19.38
N LYS A 136 0.08 12.86 18.21
CA LYS A 136 -0.70 14.08 18.11
C LYS A 136 -2.16 13.69 18.31
N LYS A 137 -2.93 14.50 19.05
CA LYS A 137 -4.38 14.33 19.16
C LYS A 137 -4.97 14.54 17.76
N VAL A 138 -5.34 13.43 17.10
CA VAL A 138 -5.99 13.48 15.79
C VAL A 138 -7.48 13.30 16.02
N ALA A 139 -8.27 14.36 15.87
CA ALA A 139 -9.72 14.22 15.82
C ALA A 139 -10.11 13.45 14.54
N ARG A 140 -10.82 12.32 14.71
CA ARG A 140 -11.16 11.39 13.61
C ARG A 140 -11.84 12.06 12.41
N PHE A 141 -12.58 13.15 12.64
CA PHE A 141 -13.41 13.82 11.64
C PHE A 141 -12.84 15.14 11.11
N GLU A 142 -11.94 15.80 11.83
CA GLU A 142 -11.45 17.14 11.49
C GLU A 142 -10.62 17.13 10.19
N ASN A 143 -9.83 16.07 9.98
CA ASN A 143 -9.06 15.90 8.74
C ASN A 143 -9.91 15.51 7.53
N LYS A 144 -11.08 14.88 7.75
CA LYS A 144 -12.04 14.58 6.67
C LYS A 144 -12.85 15.82 6.32
N PHE A 145 -13.27 16.60 7.32
CA PHE A 145 -14.01 17.85 7.15
C PHE A 145 -13.16 18.93 6.47
N ALA A 146 -11.90 19.10 6.89
CA ALA A 146 -10.97 20.03 6.24
C ALA A 146 -10.67 19.64 4.78
N LYS A 147 -10.72 18.34 4.43
CA LYS A 147 -10.62 17.89 3.04
C LYS A 147 -11.89 18.22 2.27
N LEU A 148 -13.07 17.90 2.80
CA LEU A 148 -14.35 18.25 2.17
C LEU A 148 -14.46 19.76 1.93
N GLN A 149 -14.12 20.59 2.92
CA GLN A 149 -14.13 22.04 2.78
C GLN A 149 -13.15 22.54 1.71
N LYS A 150 -11.93 21.99 1.65
CA LYS A 150 -10.98 22.36 0.58
C LYS A 150 -11.48 21.96 -0.81
N THR A 151 -12.10 20.79 -0.92
CA THR A 151 -12.62 20.29 -2.21
C THR A 151 -13.83 21.11 -2.65
N ALA A 152 -14.69 21.52 -1.70
CA ALA A 152 -15.82 22.41 -1.95
C ALA A 152 -15.37 23.83 -2.33
N VAL A 153 -14.37 24.39 -1.65
CA VAL A 153 -13.80 25.71 -1.98
C VAL A 153 -13.10 25.69 -3.34
N GLU A 154 -12.32 24.65 -3.65
CA GLU A 154 -11.70 24.47 -4.98
C GLU A 154 -12.75 24.31 -6.08
N PHE A 155 -13.83 23.56 -5.82
CA PHE A 155 -14.94 23.40 -6.76
C PHE A 155 -15.66 24.73 -7.01
N ASN A 156 -16.00 25.48 -5.96
CA ASN A 156 -16.64 26.79 -6.07
C ASN A 156 -15.76 27.81 -6.81
N PHE A 157 -14.47 27.87 -6.49
CA PHE A 157 -13.53 28.78 -7.17
C PHE A 157 -13.38 28.44 -8.67
N LYS A 158 -13.28 27.15 -9.01
CA LYS A 158 -13.20 26.69 -10.39
C LYS A 158 -14.48 27.00 -11.17
N ASN A 159 -15.65 26.84 -10.55
CA ASN A 159 -16.94 27.16 -11.17
C ASN A 159 -17.09 28.66 -11.38
N GLN A 160 -16.74 29.49 -10.39
CA GLN A 160 -16.76 30.95 -10.51
C GLN A 160 -15.83 31.47 -11.61
N LEU A 161 -14.64 30.90 -11.75
CA LEU A 161 -13.72 31.25 -12.85
C LEU A 161 -14.26 30.82 -14.22
N LYS A 162 -14.91 29.65 -14.28
CA LYS A 162 -15.53 29.16 -15.52
C LYS A 162 -16.68 30.08 -15.95
N SER A 163 -17.57 30.44 -15.02
CA SER A 163 -18.69 31.35 -15.29
C SER A 163 -18.23 32.77 -15.60
N ALA A 164 -17.18 33.28 -14.93
CA ALA A 164 -16.61 34.59 -15.24
C ALA A 164 -15.97 34.62 -16.64
N LYS A 165 -15.30 33.54 -17.06
CA LYS A 165 -14.75 33.40 -18.42
C LYS A 165 -15.85 33.29 -19.47
N GLU A 166 -16.93 32.58 -19.17
CA GLU A 166 -18.07 32.40 -20.07
C GLU A 166 -18.87 33.71 -20.23
N ALA A 167 -19.08 34.45 -19.13
CA ALA A 167 -19.68 35.77 -19.15
C ALA A 167 -18.81 36.81 -19.90
N ALA A 168 -17.49 36.76 -19.74
CA ALA A 168 -16.57 37.62 -20.49
C ALA A 168 -16.51 37.26 -21.99
N ALA A 169 -16.65 35.98 -22.35
CA ALA A 169 -16.68 35.54 -23.74
C ALA A 169 -18.02 35.86 -24.44
N ALA A 170 -19.14 35.85 -23.71
CA ALA A 170 -20.44 36.27 -24.21
C ALA A 170 -20.55 37.80 -24.40
N ALA A 171 -19.66 38.58 -23.79
CA ALA A 171 -19.64 40.04 -23.83
C ALA A 171 -18.64 40.65 -24.83
N ALA A 172 -18.01 39.85 -25.70
CA ALA A 172 -17.07 40.35 -26.71
C ALA A 172 -17.74 40.55 -28.09
N PRO A 173 -18.00 41.80 -28.54
CA PRO A 173 -18.41 42.08 -29.92
C PRO A 173 -17.20 42.07 -30.89
N PRO A 174 -17.39 41.78 -32.19
CA PRO A 174 -16.31 41.87 -33.17
C PRO A 174 -16.03 43.33 -33.55
N GLY A 175 -14.81 43.81 -33.25
CA GLY A 175 -14.16 44.93 -33.95
C GLY A 175 -14.36 46.33 -33.35
N GLY A 176 -13.24 46.96 -32.96
CA GLY A 176 -13.14 48.39 -32.65
C GLY A 176 -12.04 48.72 -31.63
N ASP A 177 -10.93 49.30 -32.11
CA ASP A 177 -9.73 49.74 -31.37
C ASP A 177 -9.97 50.95 -30.42
N PRO A 178 -9.02 51.29 -29.52
CA PRO A 178 -9.28 51.62 -28.12
C PRO A 178 -9.38 53.13 -27.83
N ALA A 179 -10.32 53.53 -26.98
CA ALA A 179 -10.26 54.84 -26.31
C ALA A 179 -11.13 54.90 -25.03
N ALA A 180 -10.53 55.49 -24.00
CA ALA A 180 -11.15 56.15 -22.84
C ALA A 180 -11.83 55.28 -21.76
N ALA A 181 -11.08 55.09 -20.67
CA ALA A 181 -11.65 54.89 -19.34
C ALA A 181 -12.45 56.14 -18.90
N PRO A 182 -13.51 55.95 -18.10
CA PRO A 182 -13.67 56.79 -16.92
C PRO A 182 -13.80 55.94 -15.65
N ALA A 183 -13.14 56.44 -14.61
CA ALA A 183 -13.21 55.96 -13.25
C ALA A 183 -14.58 56.26 -12.61
N GLY A 184 -14.96 55.44 -11.64
CA GLY A 184 -15.80 55.85 -10.52
C GLY A 184 -17.30 55.53 -10.64
N GLY A 185 -17.68 54.36 -10.13
CA GLY A 185 -19.04 54.05 -9.74
C GLY A 185 -19.07 52.70 -9.00
N PRO A 186 -19.67 52.59 -7.81
CA PRO A 186 -19.79 51.31 -7.12
C PRO A 186 -20.64 50.35 -7.97
N PRO A 187 -20.36 49.03 -7.96
CA PRO A 187 -21.16 48.07 -8.71
C PRO A 187 -22.61 48.09 -8.21
N PRO A 188 -23.60 47.93 -9.11
CA PRO A 188 -25.01 47.90 -8.73
C PRO A 188 -25.28 46.70 -7.81
N GLU A 189 -26.00 46.97 -6.73
CA GLU A 189 -26.51 45.97 -5.79
C GLU A 189 -27.56 45.10 -6.51
N VAL A 190 -27.11 43.99 -7.10
CA VAL A 190 -28.04 42.99 -7.65
C VAL A 190 -28.63 42.23 -6.47
N GLN A 191 -29.91 42.50 -6.19
CA GLN A 191 -30.74 41.66 -5.32
C GLN A 191 -30.69 40.22 -5.84
N VAL A 192 -29.93 39.38 -5.16
CA VAL A 192 -30.05 37.92 -5.27
C VAL A 192 -31.22 37.50 -4.40
N ASP A 193 -32.39 37.44 -5.01
CA ASP A 193 -33.51 36.63 -4.50
C ASP A 193 -33.05 35.16 -4.60
N ALA A 194 -32.46 34.67 -3.51
CA ALA A 194 -32.03 33.29 -3.40
C ALA A 194 -33.28 32.43 -3.09
N PRO A 195 -33.70 31.51 -3.97
CA PRO A 195 -34.66 30.49 -3.54
C PRO A 195 -34.01 29.68 -2.40
N PRO A 196 -34.79 29.31 -1.37
CA PRO A 196 -34.25 28.57 -0.24
C PRO A 196 -33.62 27.25 -0.72
N PRO A 197 -32.52 26.79 -0.07
CA PRO A 197 -31.95 25.50 -0.42
C PRO A 197 -33.01 24.41 -0.28
N PRO A 198 -33.09 23.45 -1.22
CA PRO A 198 -34.02 22.34 -1.08
C PRO A 198 -33.70 21.58 0.21
N GLU A 199 -34.72 21.41 1.03
CA GLU A 199 -34.70 20.64 2.26
C GLU A 199 -34.47 19.17 1.89
N VAL A 200 -33.21 18.72 1.93
CA VAL A 200 -32.87 17.31 1.76
C VAL A 200 -33.36 16.60 3.01
N LYS A 201 -34.57 16.03 2.93
CA LYS A 201 -35.03 15.00 3.86
C LYS A 201 -33.96 13.91 3.91
N VAL A 202 -33.32 13.78 5.06
CA VAL A 202 -32.47 12.64 5.38
C VAL A 202 -33.41 11.45 5.58
N GLU A 203 -33.70 10.74 4.49
CA GLU A 203 -34.20 9.38 4.58
C GLU A 203 -33.02 8.51 5.04
N GLU A 204 -33.23 7.85 6.17
CA GLU A 204 -32.30 6.93 6.80
C GLU A 204 -32.04 5.75 5.84
N ALA A 205 -30.99 5.89 5.02
CA ALA A 205 -30.45 4.77 4.28
C ALA A 205 -29.70 3.87 5.27
N ALA A 206 -30.23 2.65 5.44
CA ALA A 206 -29.65 1.58 6.23
C ALA A 206 -28.12 1.45 5.99
N PRO A 207 -27.34 1.14 7.03
CA PRO A 207 -25.89 1.02 6.89
C PRO A 207 -25.54 -0.04 5.83
N PRO A 208 -24.55 0.21 4.97
CA PRO A 208 -24.02 -0.84 4.11
C PRO A 208 -23.44 -1.97 4.99
N PRO A 209 -23.53 -3.25 4.56
CA PRO A 209 -23.01 -4.36 5.34
C PRO A 209 -21.52 -4.14 5.65
N GLU A 210 -21.17 -4.26 6.93
CA GLU A 210 -19.78 -4.34 7.37
C GLU A 210 -19.09 -5.45 6.58
N VAL A 211 -18.16 -5.07 5.71
CA VAL A 211 -17.10 -5.98 5.31
C VAL A 211 -16.20 -6.10 6.53
N ASN A 212 -16.53 -7.05 7.39
CA ASN A 212 -15.66 -7.51 8.46
C ASN A 212 -14.40 -8.05 7.78
N VAL A 213 -13.37 -7.20 7.67
CA VAL A 213 -12.02 -7.72 7.52
C VAL A 213 -11.68 -8.25 8.89
N GLU A 214 -11.97 -9.53 9.07
CA GLU A 214 -11.53 -10.33 10.19
C GLU A 214 -10.02 -10.10 10.32
N GLU A 215 -9.66 -9.28 11.30
CA GLU A 215 -8.32 -9.23 11.84
C GLU A 215 -8.03 -10.65 12.28
N ALA A 216 -7.21 -11.36 11.50
CA ALA A 216 -6.76 -12.70 11.84
C ALA A 216 -6.21 -12.65 13.26
N ALA A 217 -6.97 -13.23 14.19
CA ALA A 217 -6.56 -13.41 15.55
C ALA A 217 -5.19 -14.09 15.56
N PRO A 218 -4.29 -13.75 16.49
CA PRO A 218 -3.08 -14.53 16.68
C PRO A 218 -3.49 -15.99 16.90
N PRO A 219 -2.80 -16.97 16.30
CA PRO A 219 -3.12 -18.37 16.51
C PRO A 219 -3.09 -18.68 18.01
N PRO A 220 -4.00 -19.52 18.52
CA PRO A 220 -4.01 -19.87 19.93
C PRO A 220 -2.66 -20.47 20.31
N GLU A 221 -2.13 -19.99 21.43
CA GLU A 221 -0.99 -20.57 22.12
C GLU A 221 -1.32 -22.03 22.41
N VAL A 222 -0.67 -22.95 21.69
CA VAL A 222 -0.80 -24.38 21.94
C VAL A 222 -0.21 -24.63 23.32
N GLN A 223 -1.09 -24.76 24.32
CA GLN A 223 -0.75 -25.42 25.57
C GLN A 223 -0.41 -26.85 25.19
N VAL A 224 0.88 -27.18 25.22
CA VAL A 224 1.35 -28.54 25.14
C VAL A 224 0.93 -29.21 26.43
N GLU A 225 -0.26 -29.82 26.44
CA GLU A 225 -0.52 -30.91 27.37
C GLU A 225 0.42 -32.05 26.97
N GLU A 226 1.39 -32.29 27.85
CA GLU A 226 2.28 -33.44 27.82
C GLU A 226 1.44 -34.71 27.78
N ALA A 227 1.50 -35.43 26.67
CA ALA A 227 0.88 -36.75 26.55
C ALA A 227 1.49 -37.68 27.63
N PRO A 228 0.68 -38.46 28.37
CA PRO A 228 1.21 -39.37 29.36
C PRO A 228 2.15 -40.38 28.68
N PRO A 229 3.26 -40.76 29.34
CA PRO A 229 4.24 -41.66 28.76
C PRO A 229 3.58 -43.00 28.38
N PRO A 230 4.02 -43.64 27.28
CA PRO A 230 3.51 -44.95 26.90
C PRO A 230 3.82 -45.98 28.01
N PRO A 231 2.94 -46.97 28.23
CA PRO A 231 3.18 -47.99 29.24
C PRO A 231 4.47 -48.75 28.94
N GLU A 232 5.30 -48.94 29.97
CA GLU A 232 6.47 -49.81 29.91
C GLU A 232 6.05 -51.21 29.43
N VAL A 233 6.53 -51.58 28.25
CA VAL A 233 6.47 -52.96 27.79
C VAL A 233 7.53 -53.70 28.60
N ASN A 234 7.10 -54.33 29.69
CA ASN A 234 7.96 -55.23 30.45
C ASN A 234 8.33 -56.39 29.53
N VAL A 235 9.57 -56.40 29.04
CA VAL A 235 10.15 -57.54 28.34
C VAL A 235 10.34 -58.60 29.41
N GLU A 236 9.33 -59.45 29.58
CA GLU A 236 9.47 -60.64 30.40
C GLU A 236 10.53 -61.53 29.74
N GLU A 237 11.64 -61.60 30.45
CA GLU A 237 12.79 -62.45 30.18
C GLU A 237 12.30 -63.88 29.96
N VAL A 238 12.52 -64.40 28.75
CA VAL A 238 12.31 -65.82 28.45
C VAL A 238 13.25 -66.60 29.35
N PRO A 239 12.78 -67.46 30.28
CA PRO A 239 13.70 -68.27 31.05
C PRO A 239 14.27 -69.32 30.10
N ALA A 240 15.58 -69.28 29.93
CA ALA A 240 16.33 -70.40 29.41
C ALA A 240 16.22 -71.56 30.40
N SER A 241 15.45 -72.59 30.07
CA SER A 241 15.84 -74.01 30.21
C SER A 241 14.83 -74.96 29.59
#